data_AF-A0A7S4IBE9-F1
#
_entry.id   AF-A0A7S4IBE9-F1
#
_cell.length_a   1.000
_cell.length_b   1.000
_cell.length_c   1.000
_cell.angle_alpha   90.00
_cell.angle_beta   90.00
_cell.angle_gamma   90.00
#
_symmetry.space_group_name_H-M   'P 1'
#
loop_
_entity.id
_entity.type
_entity.pdbx_description
1 polymer ?
#
loop_
_entity_poly.entity_id
_entity_poly.type
_entity_poly.pdbx_seq_one_letter_code
_entity_poly.pdbx_strand_id
1 'polypeptide(L)'
;EASPPVISFDVLDRLERDDPELTHLYLTRKRLGKHLHALECLANALEKNHHLQVLDLSHNKIRDAGEKHIHQIIANNRSITNLDISFNYFSPCCVTKITPFMRTNLSIIKIHIEEYSARGTVDLFKRISCPHIALVRRNIVTASEQNKQLLMCQHAAS
;
A
#
# COMPACT_ATOMS: atom_id res chain seq x y z
N GLU A 1 -28.89 2.07 13.97
CA GLU A 1 -28.29 3.01 13.00
C GLU A 1 -27.10 2.34 12.34
N ALA A 2 -27.03 2.32 11.01
CA ALA A 2 -25.87 1.77 10.30
C ALA A 2 -24.67 2.71 10.46
N SER A 3 -23.50 2.16 10.77
CA SER A 3 -22.27 2.96 10.79
C SER A 3 -22.04 3.62 9.42
N PRO A 4 -21.50 4.85 9.38
CA PRO A 4 -21.27 5.54 8.12
C PRO A 4 -20.34 4.72 7.23
N PRO A 5 -20.53 4.77 5.90
CA PRO A 5 -19.69 4.02 4.98
C PRO A 5 -18.25 4.52 5.07
N VAL A 6 -17.31 3.59 4.95
CA VAL A 6 -15.86 3.84 5.14
C VAL A 6 -15.30 4.79 4.07
N ILE A 7 -15.86 4.72 2.86
CA ILE A 7 -15.70 5.67 1.76
C ILE A 7 -17.09 6.26 1.52
N SER A 8 -17.23 7.58 1.49
CA SER A 8 -18.54 8.20 1.27
C SER A 8 -19.07 7.87 -0.13
N PHE A 9 -20.39 7.71 -0.24
CA PHE A 9 -21.05 7.53 -1.53
C PHE A 9 -20.80 8.70 -2.48
N ASP A 10 -20.71 9.92 -1.94
CA ASP A 10 -20.34 11.13 -2.70
C ASP A 10 -18.98 11.00 -3.38
N VAL A 11 -17.96 10.47 -2.69
CA VAL A 11 -16.64 10.28 -3.30
C VAL A 11 -16.70 9.23 -4.41
N LEU A 12 -17.45 8.14 -4.22
CA LEU A 12 -17.60 7.11 -5.25
C LEU A 12 -18.35 7.66 -6.47
N ASP A 13 -19.44 8.40 -6.28
CA ASP A 13 -20.19 9.04 -7.38
C ASP A 13 -19.33 10.04 -8.16
N ARG A 14 -18.55 10.87 -7.47
CA ARG A 14 -17.62 11.82 -8.10
C ARG A 14 -16.55 11.11 -8.94
N LEU A 15 -16.01 9.99 -8.45
CA LEU A 15 -15.08 9.18 -9.23
C LEU A 15 -15.76 8.55 -10.45
N GLU A 16 -16.94 7.97 -10.29
CA GLU A 16 -17.71 7.31 -11.36
C GLU A 16 -18.13 8.28 -12.48
N ARG A 17 -18.42 9.54 -12.12
CA ARG A 17 -18.79 10.61 -13.07
C ARG A 17 -17.60 11.32 -13.69
N ASP A 18 -16.38 10.83 -13.44
CA ASP A 18 -15.13 11.42 -13.92
C ASP A 18 -14.97 12.89 -13.53
N ASP A 19 -15.25 13.23 -12.26
CA ASP A 19 -15.20 14.61 -11.77
C ASP A 19 -13.77 15.20 -11.89
N PRO A 20 -13.58 16.28 -12.69
CA PRO A 20 -12.27 16.91 -12.88
C PRO A 20 -11.75 17.63 -11.64
N GLU A 21 -12.62 18.00 -10.70
CA GLU A 21 -12.21 18.68 -9.46
C GLU A 21 -11.66 17.69 -8.42
N LEU A 22 -11.97 16.39 -8.55
CA LEU A 22 -11.49 15.36 -7.64
C LEU A 22 -10.09 14.88 -8.03
N THR A 23 -9.08 15.67 -7.68
CA THR A 23 -7.67 15.38 -8.00
C THR A 23 -6.93 14.65 -6.89
N HIS A 24 -7.41 14.73 -5.65
CA HIS A 24 -6.77 14.17 -4.45
C HIS A 24 -7.77 13.41 -3.58
N LEU A 25 -7.39 12.19 -3.17
CA LEU A 25 -8.19 11.35 -2.29
C LEU A 25 -7.32 10.74 -1.18
N TYR A 26 -7.63 11.10 0.06
CA TYR A 26 -6.93 10.62 1.25
C TYR A 26 -7.81 9.68 2.06
N LEU A 27 -7.46 8.39 2.07
CA LEU A 27 -8.16 7.33 2.79
C LEU A 27 -7.28 6.67 3.85
N THR A 28 -6.30 7.40 4.38
CA THR A 28 -5.38 6.94 5.42
C THR A 28 -6.13 6.43 6.66
N ARG A 29 -5.74 5.28 7.22
CA ARG A 29 -6.29 4.71 8.48
C ARG A 29 -7.80 4.44 8.48
N LYS A 30 -8.42 4.22 7.31
CA LYS A 30 -9.83 3.84 7.16
C LYS A 30 -10.12 2.35 7.40
N ARG A 31 -9.09 1.55 7.70
CA ARG A 31 -9.19 0.09 7.93
C ARG A 31 -9.79 -0.65 6.72
N LEU A 32 -9.50 -0.20 5.50
CA LEU A 32 -10.05 -0.78 4.26
C LEU A 32 -9.80 -2.29 4.12
N GLY A 33 -8.77 -2.84 4.77
CA GLY A 33 -8.57 -4.30 4.79
C GLY A 33 -9.66 -5.11 5.50
N LYS A 34 -10.49 -4.47 6.34
CA LYS A 34 -11.71 -5.09 6.90
C LYS A 34 -12.94 -4.90 6.01
N HIS A 35 -12.83 -4.06 4.99
CA HIS A 35 -13.91 -3.63 4.12
C HIS A 35 -13.50 -3.80 2.66
N LEU A 36 -13.13 -5.03 2.27
CA LEU A 36 -12.63 -5.31 0.92
C LEU A 36 -13.63 -4.94 -0.17
N HIS A 37 -14.93 -5.01 0.12
CA HIS A 37 -15.97 -4.52 -0.80
C HIS A 37 -15.88 -3.00 -1.04
N ALA A 38 -15.55 -2.19 -0.03
CA ALA A 38 -15.32 -0.77 -0.23
C ALA A 38 -14.08 -0.51 -1.09
N LEU A 39 -13.03 -1.33 -0.94
CA LEU A 39 -11.84 -1.27 -1.78
C LEU A 39 -12.14 -1.71 -3.23
N GLU A 40 -13.05 -2.66 -3.41
CA GLU A 40 -13.57 -3.07 -4.73
C GLU A 40 -14.35 -1.95 -5.42
N CYS A 41 -15.30 -1.32 -4.71
CA CYS A 41 -16.04 -0.16 -5.23
C CYS A 41 -15.08 0.96 -5.62
N LEU A 42 -14.08 1.25 -4.78
CA LEU A 42 -13.06 2.23 -5.09
C LEU A 42 -12.28 1.86 -6.36
N ALA A 43 -11.83 0.62 -6.49
CA ALA A 43 -11.09 0.16 -7.66
C ALA A 43 -11.92 0.31 -8.95
N ASN A 44 -13.20 -0.07 -8.91
CA ASN A 44 -14.11 0.04 -10.05
C ASN A 44 -14.38 1.51 -10.42
N ALA A 45 -14.61 2.38 -9.44
CA ALA A 45 -14.84 3.81 -9.68
C ALA A 45 -13.59 4.49 -10.27
N LEU A 46 -12.39 4.09 -9.83
CA LEU A 46 -11.12 4.61 -10.35
C LEU A 46 -10.82 4.17 -11.80
N GLU A 47 -11.49 3.15 -12.34
CA GLU A 47 -11.38 2.83 -13.77
C GLU A 47 -12.07 3.86 -14.66
N LYS A 48 -13.04 4.60 -14.10
CA LYS A 48 -13.79 5.63 -14.82
C LYS A 48 -13.19 7.02 -14.65
N ASN A 49 -12.42 7.23 -13.59
CA ASN A 49 -11.84 8.52 -13.28
C ASN A 49 -10.45 8.70 -13.89
N HIS A 50 -10.28 9.78 -14.65
CA HIS A 50 -9.06 10.15 -15.35
C HIS A 50 -8.41 11.42 -14.79
N HIS A 51 -8.93 11.95 -13.68
CA HIS A 51 -8.51 13.22 -13.10
C HIS A 51 -7.83 13.07 -11.74
N LEU A 52 -8.07 11.98 -11.02
CA LEU A 52 -7.45 11.71 -9.74
C LEU A 52 -5.95 11.49 -9.93
N GLN A 53 -5.14 12.33 -9.32
CA GLN A 53 -3.68 12.30 -9.40
C GLN A 53 -3.07 11.71 -8.14
N VAL A 54 -3.65 11.99 -6.97
CA VAL A 54 -3.11 11.56 -5.68
C VAL A 54 -4.09 10.65 -4.96
N LEU A 55 -3.66 9.43 -4.63
CA LEU A 55 -4.41 8.46 -3.85
C LEU A 55 -3.58 7.97 -2.67
N ASP A 56 -4.01 8.28 -1.44
CA ASP A 56 -3.41 7.76 -0.21
C ASP A 56 -4.28 6.66 0.42
N LEU A 57 -3.81 5.42 0.30
CA LEU A 57 -4.37 4.23 0.92
C LEU A 57 -3.51 3.73 2.09
N SER A 58 -2.60 4.54 2.61
CA SER A 58 -1.66 4.11 3.65
C SER A 58 -2.36 3.74 4.96
N HIS A 59 -1.72 2.87 5.74
CA HIS A 59 -2.20 2.44 7.06
C HIS A 59 -3.61 1.82 7.07
N ASN A 60 -4.04 1.15 6.00
CA ASN A 60 -5.38 0.58 5.90
C ASN A 60 -5.48 -0.91 6.25
N LYS A 61 -4.35 -1.56 6.55
CA LYS A 61 -4.29 -3.01 6.84
C LYS A 61 -4.87 -3.86 5.71
N ILE A 62 -4.71 -3.42 4.46
CA ILE A 62 -5.28 -4.09 3.28
C ILE A 62 -4.84 -5.55 3.19
N ARG A 63 -3.57 -5.83 3.49
CA ARG A 63 -2.94 -7.15 3.44
C ARG A 63 -3.07 -7.80 2.06
N ASP A 64 -2.60 -9.03 1.95
CA ASP A 64 -2.63 -9.79 0.69
C ASP A 64 -4.07 -10.03 0.18
N ALA A 65 -5.07 -10.00 1.05
CA ALA A 65 -6.47 -10.17 0.65
C ALA A 65 -6.99 -9.04 -0.29
N GLY A 66 -6.38 -7.85 -0.25
CA GLY A 66 -6.69 -6.76 -1.16
C GLY A 66 -5.79 -6.70 -2.40
N GLU A 67 -4.89 -7.66 -2.61
CA GLU A 67 -3.94 -7.71 -3.73
C GLU A 67 -4.63 -7.42 -5.07
N LYS A 68 -5.74 -8.11 -5.35
CA LYS A 68 -6.47 -8.00 -6.62
C LYS A 68 -6.98 -6.58 -6.90
N HIS A 69 -7.43 -5.86 -5.87
CA HIS A 69 -7.99 -4.52 -6.03
C HIS A 69 -6.89 -3.48 -6.18
N ILE A 70 -5.78 -3.63 -5.44
CA ILE A 70 -4.58 -2.79 -5.63
C ILE A 70 -4.01 -2.99 -7.03
N HIS A 71 -3.94 -4.24 -7.47
CA HIS A 71 -3.54 -4.56 -8.84
C HIS A 71 -4.46 -3.87 -9.85
N GLN A 72 -5.78 -3.96 -9.69
CA GLN A 72 -6.75 -3.31 -10.58
C GLN A 72 -6.54 -1.79 -10.65
N ILE A 73 -6.37 -1.12 -9.50
CA ILE A 73 -6.08 0.33 -9.44
C ILE A 73 -4.81 0.66 -10.25
N ILE A 74 -3.72 -0.08 -10.05
CA ILE A 74 -2.44 0.18 -10.73
C ILE A 74 -2.50 -0.17 -12.21
N ALA A 75 -3.18 -1.27 -12.57
CA ALA A 75 -3.21 -1.77 -13.93
C ALA A 75 -4.12 -0.94 -14.84
N ASN A 76 -5.23 -0.41 -14.31
CA ASN A 76 -6.29 0.19 -15.12
C ASN A 76 -6.32 1.72 -15.05
N ASN A 77 -5.89 2.34 -13.94
CA ASN A 77 -5.84 3.79 -13.85
C ASN A 77 -4.54 4.35 -14.46
N ARG A 78 -4.65 5.46 -15.20
CA ARG A 78 -3.52 6.16 -15.85
C ARG A 78 -3.33 7.60 -15.37
N SER A 79 -4.24 8.12 -14.57
CA SER A 79 -4.20 9.50 -14.07
C SER A 79 -3.48 9.63 -12.73
N ILE A 80 -3.55 8.60 -11.88
CA ILE A 80 -2.96 8.61 -10.54
C ILE A 80 -1.45 8.60 -10.69
N THR A 81 -0.80 9.74 -10.50
CA THR A 81 0.65 9.93 -10.53
C THR A 81 1.31 9.67 -9.17
N ASN A 82 0.54 9.67 -8.09
CA ASN A 82 1.02 9.48 -6.72
C ASN A 82 0.10 8.52 -5.96
N LEU A 83 0.53 7.27 -5.80
CA LEU A 83 -0.18 6.24 -5.04
C LEU A 83 0.60 5.84 -3.80
N ASP A 84 0.03 6.07 -2.62
CA ASP A 84 0.60 5.59 -1.36
C ASP A 84 -0.18 4.39 -0.82
N ILE A 85 0.46 3.21 -0.84
CA ILE A 85 -0.07 1.97 -0.25
C ILE A 85 0.82 1.49 0.91
N SER A 86 1.60 2.38 1.51
CA SER A 86 2.48 2.07 2.64
C SER A 86 1.69 1.62 3.89
N PHE A 87 2.35 0.88 4.76
CA PHE A 87 1.77 0.36 6.01
C PHE A 87 0.46 -0.42 5.84
N ASN A 88 0.35 -1.18 4.73
CA ASN A 88 -0.78 -2.06 4.46
C ASN A 88 -0.54 -3.53 4.77
N TYR A 89 0.64 -3.88 5.32
CA TYR A 89 0.97 -5.24 5.74
C TYR A 89 0.91 -6.27 4.60
N PHE A 90 1.41 -5.90 3.42
CA PHE A 90 1.60 -6.85 2.32
C PHE A 90 2.78 -7.78 2.61
N SER A 91 2.62 -9.07 2.35
CA SER A 91 3.73 -10.02 2.41
C SER A 91 4.73 -9.76 1.26
N PRO A 92 5.99 -10.16 1.42
CA PRO A 92 6.97 -10.11 0.32
C PRO A 92 6.48 -10.79 -0.96
N CYS A 93 5.73 -11.90 -0.84
CA CYS A 93 5.14 -12.63 -1.95
C CYS A 93 4.00 -11.88 -2.66
N CYS A 94 3.27 -11.02 -1.95
CA CYS A 94 2.27 -10.16 -2.56
C CYS A 94 2.98 -9.04 -3.34
N VAL A 95 4.00 -8.43 -2.74
CA VAL A 95 4.72 -7.32 -3.37
C VAL A 95 5.43 -7.76 -4.66
N THR A 96 6.02 -8.97 -4.70
CA THR A 96 6.62 -9.51 -5.95
C THR A 96 5.62 -9.61 -7.10
N LYS A 97 4.33 -9.82 -6.82
CA LYS A 97 3.28 -9.90 -7.84
C LYS A 97 2.79 -8.54 -8.29
N ILE A 98 2.75 -7.54 -7.40
CA ILE A 98 2.30 -6.19 -7.76
C ILE A 98 3.40 -5.42 -8.52
N THR A 99 4.68 -5.68 -8.19
CA THR A 99 5.84 -4.97 -8.74
C THR A 99 5.91 -4.89 -10.28
N PRO A 100 5.66 -5.97 -11.06
CA PRO A 100 5.72 -5.91 -12.52
C PRO A 100 4.78 -4.85 -13.12
N PHE A 101 3.61 -4.66 -12.50
CA PHE A 101 2.59 -3.70 -12.95
C PHE A 101 2.93 -2.26 -12.54
N MET A 102 3.68 -2.09 -11.46
CA MET A 102 4.21 -0.78 -11.07
C MET A 102 5.24 -0.25 -12.08
N ARG A 103 5.94 -1.13 -12.81
CA ARG A 103 6.90 -0.71 -13.85
C ARG A 103 6.22 -0.18 -15.12
N THR A 104 4.99 -0.61 -15.38
CA THR A 104 4.21 -0.19 -16.56
C THR A 104 3.41 1.08 -16.31
N ASN A 105 3.23 1.46 -15.04
CA ASN A 105 2.55 2.69 -14.65
C ASN A 105 3.59 3.80 -14.42
N LEU A 106 3.40 4.99 -15.01
CA LEU A 106 4.36 6.10 -14.93
C LEU A 106 4.37 6.84 -13.58
N SER A 107 3.77 6.22 -12.58
CA SER A 107 3.32 6.88 -11.37
C SER A 107 4.19 6.51 -10.19
N ILE A 108 4.41 7.47 -9.31
CA ILE A 108 5.19 7.29 -8.10
C ILE A 108 4.34 6.47 -7.12
N ILE A 109 4.75 5.23 -6.92
CA ILE A 109 4.10 4.31 -6.01
C ILE A 109 4.96 4.15 -4.76
N LYS A 110 4.41 4.55 -3.61
CA LYS A 110 5.00 4.32 -2.29
C LYS A 110 4.47 3.01 -1.73
N ILE A 111 5.33 2.03 -1.55
CA ILE A 111 4.99 0.76 -0.91
C ILE A 111 5.89 0.50 0.29
N HIS A 112 5.29 -0.05 1.34
CA HIS A 112 6.00 -0.47 2.54
C HIS A 112 6.12 -1.98 2.54
N ILE A 113 7.34 -2.48 2.77
CA ILE A 113 7.61 -3.90 2.96
C ILE A 113 8.10 -4.06 4.40
N GLU A 114 7.39 -4.88 5.17
CA GLU A 114 7.90 -5.32 6.47
C GLU A 114 9.05 -6.31 6.23
N GLU A 115 10.20 -6.05 6.84
CA GLU A 115 11.40 -6.86 6.63
C GLU A 115 11.25 -8.21 7.34
N TYR A 116 11.10 -9.28 6.57
CA TYR A 116 11.08 -10.66 7.06
C TYR A 116 12.37 -11.39 6.62
N SER A 117 13.46 -11.16 7.35
CA SER A 117 14.77 -11.84 7.27
C SER A 117 15.60 -11.67 5.98
N ALA A 118 16.91 -11.52 6.18
CA ALA A 118 17.86 -10.80 5.34
C ALA A 118 18.14 -11.33 3.91
N ARG A 119 17.61 -12.47 3.47
CA ARG A 119 18.05 -13.09 2.19
C ARG A 119 17.04 -12.97 1.05
N GLY A 120 15.74 -13.15 1.31
CA GLY A 120 14.69 -12.97 0.29
C GLY A 120 14.36 -11.49 0.03
N THR A 121 14.48 -10.65 1.06
CA THR A 121 14.13 -9.23 0.97
C THR A 121 15.17 -8.42 0.19
N VAL A 122 16.47 -8.74 0.28
CA VAL A 122 17.53 -8.03 -0.45
C VAL A 122 17.39 -8.20 -1.96
N ASP A 123 17.04 -9.39 -2.42
CA ASP A 123 16.84 -9.67 -3.84
C ASP A 123 15.54 -9.02 -4.35
N LEU A 124 14.50 -8.98 -3.51
CA LEU A 124 13.29 -8.22 -3.75
C LEU A 124 13.57 -6.72 -3.90
N PHE A 125 14.38 -6.12 -3.01
CA PHE A 125 14.78 -4.71 -3.10
C PHE A 125 15.50 -4.41 -4.41
N LYS A 126 16.42 -5.27 -4.85
CA LYS A 126 17.11 -5.12 -6.15
C LYS A 126 16.14 -5.19 -7.33
N ARG A 127 15.14 -6.08 -7.28
CA ARG A 127 14.13 -6.22 -8.34
C ARG A 127 13.11 -5.08 -8.35
N ILE A 128 12.83 -4.46 -7.22
CA ILE A 128 11.85 -3.36 -7.12
C ILE A 128 12.49 -1.98 -7.34
N SER A 129 13.81 -1.85 -7.17
CA SER A 129 14.53 -0.57 -7.31
C SER A 129 14.37 0.02 -8.72
N CYS A 130 13.31 0.81 -8.90
CA CYS A 130 12.97 1.58 -10.09
C CYS A 130 12.67 3.01 -9.64
N PRO A 131 12.94 4.04 -10.47
CA PRO A 131 12.81 5.44 -10.05
C PRO A 131 11.39 5.84 -9.61
N HIS A 132 10.38 5.11 -10.09
CA HIS A 132 8.96 5.34 -9.78
C HIS A 132 8.46 4.56 -8.55
N ILE A 133 9.27 3.70 -7.93
CA ILE A 133 8.86 2.93 -6.74
C ILE A 133 9.69 3.38 -5.54
N ALA A 134 9.02 4.06 -4.61
CA ALA A 134 9.63 4.47 -3.35
C ALA A 134 9.32 3.43 -2.27
N LEU A 135 10.38 2.81 -1.74
CA LEU A 135 10.26 1.79 -0.70
C LEU A 135 10.43 2.39 0.70
N VAL A 136 9.42 2.24 1.54
CA VAL A 136 9.49 2.63 2.96
C VAL A 136 9.92 1.42 3.79
N ARG A 137 11.05 1.52 4.50
CA ARG A 137 11.52 0.45 5.41
C ARG A 137 10.98 0.64 6.83
N ARG A 138 10.52 -0.44 7.46
CA ARG A 138 10.45 -0.52 8.92
C ARG A 138 11.63 -1.37 9.38
N ASN A 139 12.53 -0.80 10.17
CA ASN A 139 13.45 -1.59 10.96
C ASN A 139 12.63 -2.33 12.01
N ILE A 140 12.11 -3.50 11.65
CA ILE A 140 11.67 -4.46 12.65
C ILE A 140 12.95 -5.14 13.10
N VAL A 141 13.71 -4.46 13.97
CA VAL A 141 14.68 -5.18 14.79
C VAL A 141 13.82 -6.19 15.53
N THR A 142 13.93 -7.46 15.13
CA THR A 142 13.24 -8.55 15.80
C THR A 142 13.54 -8.36 17.28
N ALA A 143 12.52 -8.30 18.14
CA ALA A 143 12.70 -8.12 19.58
C ALA A 143 13.69 -9.17 20.18
N SER A 144 14.00 -10.25 19.44
CA SER A 144 15.07 -11.19 19.74
C SER A 144 16.50 -10.61 19.67
N GLU A 145 16.80 -9.65 18.79
CA GLU A 145 18.14 -9.03 18.69
C GLU A 145 18.36 -7.98 19.78
N GLN A 146 17.34 -7.18 20.12
CA GLN A 146 17.39 -6.31 21.30
C GLN A 146 17.51 -7.12 22.60
N ASN A 147 16.79 -8.25 22.71
CA ASN A 147 16.94 -9.13 23.88
C ASN A 147 18.27 -9.89 23.91
N LYS A 148 18.88 -10.23 22.76
CA LYS A 148 20.22 -10.83 22.74
C LYS A 148 21.31 -9.83 23.17
N GLN A 149 21.23 -8.57 22.73
CA GLN A 149 22.14 -7.53 23.23
C GLN A 149 21.95 -7.28 24.73
N LEU A 150 20.71 -7.30 25.23
CA LEU A 150 20.44 -7.13 26.67
C LEU A 150 20.97 -8.33 27.49
N LEU A 151 20.86 -9.57 26.98
CA LEU A 151 21.37 -10.77 27.66
C LEU A 151 22.91 -10.90 27.59
N MET A 152 23.55 -10.38 26.54
CA MET A 152 25.01 -10.32 26.44
C MET A 152 25.62 -9.24 27.34
N CYS A 153 24.95 -8.10 27.52
CA CYS A 153 25.39 -7.08 28.48
C CYS A 153 25.25 -7.53 29.95
N GLN A 154 24.33 -8.44 30.27
CA GLN A 154 24.17 -8.96 31.63
C GLN A 154 25.21 -10.03 32.01
N HIS A 155 25.69 -10.84 31.05
CA HIS A 155 26.76 -11.82 31.30
C HIS A 155 28.18 -11.25 31.25
N ALA A 156 28.37 -10.06 30.67
CA ALA A 156 29.67 -9.37 30.68
C ALA A 156 29.92 -8.54 31.96
N ALA A 157 28.92 -8.42 32.84
CA ALA A 157 28.97 -7.67 34.09
C ALA A 157 28.95 -8.57 35.35
N SER A 158 29.24 -9.86 35.21
CA SER A 158 29.43 -10.83 36.31
C SER A 158 30.87 -11.36 36.32
#